data_AF-A0A2A5RWW3-F1
#
_entry.id   AF-A0A2A5RWW3-F1
#
_cell.length_a   1.000
_cell.length_b   1.000
_cell.length_c   1.000
_cell.angle_alpha   90.00
_cell.angle_beta   90.00
_cell.angle_gamma   90.00
#
_symmetry.space_group_name_H-M   'P 1'
#
loop_
_entity.id
_entity.type
_entity.pdbx_description
1 polymer ?
#
loop_
_entity_poly.entity_id
_entity_poly.type
_entity_poly.pdbx_seq_one_letter_code
_entity_poly.pdbx_strand_id
1 'polypeptide(L)'
;MIWAMFFLLLTLTLPFNALVLSCLGIAILAERLPLHIGSGDWLYLSLLAYSITCLQLVYCLFFASAIALVYMLRLSPKKRELPFIPFLMIGYLIVLFFIHP
;
A
#
# COMPACT_ATOMS: atom_id res chain seq x y z
N MET A 1 10.82 11.77 -2.31
CA MET A 1 10.68 13.07 -1.59
C MET A 1 9.44 13.92 -1.93
N ILE A 2 9.22 14.41 -3.16
CA ILE A 2 8.10 15.34 -3.46
C ILE A 2 6.72 14.80 -3.05
N TRP A 3 6.44 13.53 -3.34
CA TRP A 3 5.18 12.88 -2.97
C TRP A 3 4.96 12.76 -1.46
N ALA A 4 6.02 12.54 -0.68
CA ALA A 4 5.91 12.45 0.78
C ALA A 4 5.53 13.80 1.40
N MET A 5 6.01 14.93 0.83
CA MET A 5 5.61 16.27 1.30
C MET A 5 4.12 16.54 1.09
N PHE A 6 3.57 16.19 -0.08
CA PHE A 6 2.14 16.35 -0.34
C PHE A 6 1.30 15.47 0.60
N PHE A 7 1.71 14.23 0.84
CA PHE A 7 1.03 13.33 1.78
C PHE A 7 1.07 13.81 3.23
N LEU A 8 2.19 14.41 3.64
CA LEU A 8 2.33 14.97 4.98
C LEU A 8 1.40 16.18 5.16
N LEU A 9 1.28 17.04 4.13
CA LEU A 9 0.32 18.13 4.12
C LEU A 9 -1.13 17.62 4.17
N LEU A 10 -1.44 16.58 3.38
CA LEU A 10 -2.76 15.93 3.36
C LEU A 10 -3.13 15.42 4.76
N THR A 11 -2.19 14.75 5.43
CA THR A 11 -2.38 14.20 6.78
C THR A 11 -2.61 15.25 7.86
N LEU A 12 -2.14 16.48 7.64
CA LEU A 12 -2.43 17.60 8.54
C LEU A 12 -3.87 18.13 8.38
N THR A 13 -4.49 17.92 7.21
CA THR A 13 -5.82 18.43 6.87
C THR A 13 -6.95 17.42 7.10
N LEU A 14 -6.62 16.13 7.20
CA LEU A 14 -7.58 15.04 7.47
C LEU A 14 -7.61 14.66 8.96
N PRO A 15 -8.68 14.00 9.44
CA PRO A 15 -8.75 13.51 10.82
C PRO A 15 -7.59 12.57 11.13
N PHE A 16 -7.06 12.70 12.34
CA PHE A 16 -5.87 11.98 12.77
C PHE A 16 -6.14 10.47 12.87
N ASN A 17 -5.36 9.67 12.15
CA ASN A 17 -5.42 8.21 12.21
C ASN A 17 -4.02 7.64 12.45
N ALA A 18 -3.85 6.88 13.54
CA ALA A 18 -2.58 6.27 13.92
C ALA A 18 -2.05 5.28 12.85
N LEU A 19 -2.95 4.65 12.07
CA LEU A 19 -2.56 3.78 10.95
C LEU A 19 -1.92 4.55 9.80
N VAL A 20 -2.43 5.73 9.49
CA VAL A 20 -1.86 6.56 8.42
C VAL A 20 -0.45 7.00 8.81
N LEU A 21 -0.28 7.42 10.07
CA LEU A 21 1.01 7.87 10.59
C LEU A 21 2.05 6.74 10.64
N SER A 22 1.65 5.53 11.06
CA SER A 22 2.56 4.37 11.06
C SER A 22 2.97 4.00 9.64
N CYS A 23 2.03 4.01 8.70
CA CYS A 23 2.28 3.72 7.30
C CYS A 23 3.21 4.77 6.65
N LEU A 24 3.02 6.06 6.95
CA LEU A 24 3.89 7.15 6.53
C LEU A 24 5.31 7.02 7.10
N GLY A 25 5.44 6.65 8.37
CA GLY A 25 6.75 6.40 9.00
C GLY A 25 7.51 5.29 8.27
N ILE A 26 6.82 4.20 7.92
CA ILE A 26 7.41 3.08 7.17
C ILE A 26 7.76 3.52 5.74
N ALA A 27 6.94 4.35 5.09
CA ALA A 27 7.23 4.89 3.76
C ALA A 27 8.55 5.68 3.72
N ILE A 28 8.79 6.51 4.75
CA ILE A 28 10.04 7.27 4.90
C ILE A 28 11.22 6.32 5.17
N LEU A 29 11.02 5.29 6.00
CA LEU A 29 12.04 4.27 6.25
C LEU A 29 12.40 3.48 4.98
N ALA A 30 11.39 3.13 4.18
CA ALA A 30 11.54 2.40 2.91
C ALA A 30 12.23 3.21 1.82
N GLU A 31 12.24 4.55 1.90
CA GLU A 31 13.07 5.38 1.02
C GLU A 31 14.56 5.34 1.43
N ARG A 32 14.87 5.04 2.69
CA ARG A 32 16.24 5.00 3.22
C ARG A 32 16.86 3.61 3.25
N LEU A 33 16.03 2.57 3.38
CA LEU A 33 16.43 1.17 3.39
C LEU A 33 16.11 0.55 2.03
N PRO A 34 16.98 -0.32 1.46
CA PRO A 34 16.68 -1.05 0.23
C PRO A 34 15.67 -2.17 0.52
N LEU A 35 14.44 -1.79 0.89
CA LEU A 35 13.32 -2.71 0.96
C LEU A 35 12.88 -3.01 -0.47
N HIS A 36 12.63 -4.29 -0.78
CA HIS A 36 12.10 -4.70 -2.10
C HIS A 36 10.69 -4.15 -2.40
N ILE A 37 10.05 -3.49 -1.44
CA ILE A 37 8.80 -2.76 -1.59
C ILE A 37 9.12 -1.28 -1.72
N GLY A 38 8.53 -0.62 -2.73
CA GLY A 38 8.78 0.79 -2.98
C GLY A 38 8.16 1.68 -1.89
N SER A 39 8.79 2.82 -1.61
CA SER A 39 8.20 3.84 -0.73
C SER A 39 6.82 4.31 -1.22
N GLY A 40 6.57 4.27 -2.53
CA GLY A 40 5.27 4.56 -3.14
C GLY A 40 4.15 3.60 -2.74
N ASP A 41 4.45 2.31 -2.52
CA ASP A 41 3.44 1.33 -2.10
C ASP A 41 2.94 1.64 -0.68
N TRP A 42 3.84 2.03 0.22
CA TRP A 42 3.51 2.47 1.58
C TRP A 42 2.77 3.80 1.59
N LEU A 43 3.13 4.76 0.73
CA LEU A 43 2.36 5.99 0.58
C LEU A 43 0.92 5.67 0.13
N TYR A 44 0.74 4.73 -0.80
CA TYR A 44 -0.58 4.29 -1.23
C TYR A 44 -1.36 3.61 -0.10
N LEU A 45 -0.75 2.71 0.67
CA LEU A 45 -1.38 2.11 1.87
C LEU A 45 -1.80 3.18 2.90
N SER A 46 -1.02 4.24 3.07
CA SER A 46 -1.37 5.35 3.96
C SER A 46 -2.63 6.07 3.48
N LEU A 47 -2.83 6.18 2.16
CA LEU A 47 -4.06 6.71 1.57
C LEU A 47 -5.24 5.79 1.84
N LEU A 48 -5.05 4.49 1.64
CA LEU A 48 -6.11 3.50 1.89
C LEU A 48 -6.54 3.51 3.36
N ALA A 49 -5.59 3.66 4.30
CA ALA A 49 -5.87 3.72 5.73
C ALA A 49 -6.81 4.86 6.16
N TYR A 50 -7.07 5.86 5.31
CA TYR A 50 -8.14 6.84 5.56
C TYR A 50 -9.54 6.31 5.32
N SER A 51 -9.69 5.38 4.37
CA SER A 51 -11.00 4.86 3.96
C SER A 51 -11.34 3.51 4.60
N ILE A 52 -10.35 2.75 5.05
CA ILE A 52 -10.53 1.38 5.57
C ILE A 52 -9.86 1.18 6.93
N THR A 53 -10.38 0.21 7.68
CA THR A 53 -9.88 -0.19 9.00
C THR A 53 -8.55 -0.96 8.90
N CYS A 54 -7.85 -1.10 10.04
CA CYS A 54 -6.60 -1.88 10.14
C CYS A 54 -6.73 -3.29 9.56
N LEU A 55 -7.80 -4.00 9.93
CA LEU A 55 -8.01 -5.38 9.53
C LEU A 55 -8.28 -5.51 8.02
N GLN A 56 -9.07 -4.58 7.48
CA GLN A 56 -9.30 -4.44 6.03
C GLN A 56 -8.00 -4.13 5.27
N LEU A 57 -7.11 -3.31 5.83
CA LEU A 57 -5.82 -2.99 5.24
C LEU A 57 -4.91 -4.23 5.18
N VAL A 58 -4.91 -5.05 6.24
CA VAL A 58 -4.18 -6.33 6.28
C VAL A 58 -4.74 -7.30 5.24
N TYR A 59 -6.07 -7.40 5.10
CA TYR A 59 -6.67 -8.22 4.04
C TYR A 59 -6.34 -7.70 2.64
N CYS A 60 -6.35 -6.38 2.43
CA CYS A 60 -5.94 -5.77 1.17
C CYS A 60 -4.51 -6.17 0.80
N LEU A 61 -3.58 -6.07 1.76
CA LEU A 61 -2.19 -6.48 1.57
C LEU A 61 -2.07 -7.99 1.29
N PHE A 62 -2.83 -8.81 2.02
CA PHE A 62 -2.85 -10.25 1.84
C PHE A 62 -3.31 -10.64 0.42
N PHE A 63 -4.45 -10.13 -0.04
CA PHE A 63 -4.95 -10.40 -1.38
C PHE A 63 -4.01 -9.87 -2.47
N ALA A 64 -3.49 -8.64 -2.31
CA ALA A 64 -2.51 -8.08 -3.23
C ALA A 64 -1.27 -8.97 -3.36
N SER A 65 -0.72 -9.44 -2.23
CA SER A 65 0.45 -10.31 -2.20
C SER A 65 0.17 -11.70 -2.78
N ALA A 66 -0.99 -12.28 -2.52
CA ALA A 66 -1.39 -13.58 -3.06
C ALA A 66 -1.52 -13.52 -4.59
N ILE A 67 -2.17 -12.48 -5.12
CA ILE A 67 -2.32 -12.29 -6.58
C ILE A 67 -0.97 -12.03 -7.22
N ALA A 68 -0.12 -11.20 -6.59
CA ALA A 68 1.24 -10.94 -7.07
C ALA A 68 2.08 -12.22 -7.12
N LEU A 69 1.97 -13.09 -6.10
CA LEU A 69 2.68 -14.37 -6.05
C LEU A 69 2.18 -15.34 -7.12
N VAL A 70 0.87 -15.48 -7.31
CA VAL A 70 0.28 -16.30 -8.39
C VAL A 70 0.72 -15.78 -9.77
N TYR A 71 0.75 -14.47 -9.95
CA TYR A 71 1.20 -13.84 -11.19
C TYR A 71 2.69 -14.08 -11.45
N MET A 72 3.53 -13.97 -10.41
CA MET A 72 4.97 -14.26 -10.48
C MET A 72 5.26 -15.74 -10.75
N LEU A 73 4.45 -16.66 -10.24
CA LEU A 73 4.59 -18.09 -10.56
C LEU A 73 4.25 -18.37 -12.04
N ARG A 74 3.33 -17.59 -12.62
CA ARG A 74 2.85 -17.76 -14.00
C ARG A 74 3.75 -17.09 -15.04
N LEU A 75 4.34 -15.94 -14.71
CA LEU A 75 5.37 -15.28 -15.53
C LEU A 75 6.74 -15.74 -15.03
N SER A 76 7.43 -16.58 -15.80
CA SER A 76 8.80 -17.03 -15.51
C SER A 76 9.69 -15.90 -14.96
N PRO A 77 10.65 -16.18 -14.04
CA PRO A 77 11.32 -15.23 -13.13
C PRO A 77 12.23 -14.17 -13.78
N LYS A 78 12.09 -13.91 -15.08
CA LYS A 78 12.96 -13.04 -15.88
C LYS A 78 12.62 -11.55 -15.81
N LYS A 79 11.49 -11.15 -15.21
CA LYS A 79 11.09 -9.73 -15.23
C LYS A 79 11.47 -9.01 -13.94
N ARG A 80 12.35 -8.03 -14.14
CA ARG A 80 12.73 -6.97 -13.21
C ARG A 80 11.48 -6.39 -12.55
N GLU A 81 11.55 -6.25 -11.23
CA GLU A 81 10.76 -5.38 -10.37
C GLU A 81 9.26 -5.34 -10.73
N LEU A 82 8.50 -6.24 -10.11
CA LEU A 82 7.06 -6.30 -10.26
C LEU A 82 6.45 -5.00 -9.69
N PRO A 83 5.70 -4.20 -10.47
CA PRO A 83 5.00 -3.04 -9.90
C PRO A 83 3.90 -3.54 -8.97
N PHE A 84 4.03 -3.31 -7.66
CA PHE A 84 3.12 -3.85 -6.64
C PHE A 84 1.81 -3.04 -6.51
N ILE A 85 1.86 -1.74 -6.80
CA ILE A 85 0.71 -0.81 -6.84
C ILE A 85 -0.55 -1.36 -7.56
N PRO A 86 -0.50 -1.90 -8.79
CA PRO A 86 -1.69 -2.43 -9.46
C PRO A 86 -2.33 -3.60 -8.69
N PHE A 87 -1.53 -4.43 -8.02
CA PHE A 87 -2.03 -5.52 -7.18
C PHE A 87 -2.68 -4.97 -5.90
N LEU A 88 -2.12 -3.90 -5.30
CA LEU A 88 -2.78 -3.18 -4.20
C LEU A 88 -4.13 -2.61 -4.61
N MET A 89 -4.23 -1.99 -5.80
CA MET A 89 -5.50 -1.46 -6.29
C MET A 89 -6.58 -2.55 -6.39
N ILE A 90 -6.21 -3.73 -6.89
CA ILE A 90 -7.13 -4.88 -6.98
C ILE A 90 -7.52 -5.35 -5.58
N GLY A 91 -6.56 -5.48 -4.66
CA GLY A 91 -6.82 -5.83 -3.27
C GLY A 91 -7.77 -4.84 -2.59
N TYR A 92 -7.59 -3.55 -2.84
CA TYR A 92 -8.44 -2.49 -2.31
C TYR A 92 -9.86 -2.58 -2.87
N LEU A 93 -10.02 -2.80 -4.18
CA LEU A 93 -11.32 -3.02 -4.81
C LEU A 93 -12.05 -4.21 -4.18
N ILE A 94 -11.37 -5.34 -3.95
CA ILE A 94 -11.95 -6.51 -3.30
C ILE A 94 -12.43 -6.15 -1.89
N VAL A 95 -11.59 -5.48 -1.09
CA VAL A 95 -11.94 -5.09 0.28
C VAL A 95 -13.10 -4.10 0.31
N LEU A 96 -13.12 -3.13 -0.60
CA LEU A 96 -14.17 -2.12 -0.67
C LEU A 96 -15.52 -2.73 -1.07
N PHE A 97 -15.55 -3.63 -2.05
CA PHE A 97 -16.82 -4.26 -2.50
C PHE A 97 -17.32 -5.38 -1.58
N PHE A 98 -16.43 -6.14 -0.93
CA PHE A 98 -16.83 -7.32 -0.16
C PHE A 98 -16.91 -7.09 1.36
N ILE A 99 -16.13 -6.16 1.91
CA ILE A 99 -15.95 -6.02 3.36
C ILE A 99 -16.46 -4.66 3.88
N HIS A 100 -16.72 -3.70 2.99
CA HIS A 100 -17.29 -2.40 3.32
C HIS A 100 -18.65 -2.21 2.62
N PRO A 101 -19.77 -2.78 3.13
CA PRO A 101 -21.09 -2.47 2.59
C PRO A 101 -21.46 -1.00 2.79
#